data_AF-A0A7W8YSP1-F1
#
_entry.id   AF-A0A7W8YSP1-F1
#
_cell.length_a   1.000
_cell.length_b   1.000
_cell.length_c   1.000
_cell.angle_alpha   90.00
_cell.angle_beta   90.00
_cell.angle_gamma   90.00
#
_symmetry.space_group_name_H-M   'P 1'
#
loop_
_entity.id
_entity.type
_entity.pdbx_description
1 polymer ?
#
loop_
_entity_poly.entity_id
_entity_poly.type
_entity_poly.pdbx_seq_one_letter_code
_entity_poly.pdbx_strand_id
1 'polypeptide(L)'
;MEDINIKSIRYPVAVDEKLEKLRLKFGRTKRQFFMQMVDYFYKSKKDPADLNDEILKKEVANGISRIISFIQRQESDFLLPTLTDLGKLITVANAHTKYFEALGQYAVSDDKQTKQIFVRFTTLDNAIAKTQNHLESKTRLKDQFSNILEHYIIHRESLGWPVSNAKKEELQKHIRQSLENI
;
A
#
# COMPACT_ATOMS: atom_id res chain seq x y z
N MET A 1 -92.93 29.50 -3.05
CA MET A 1 -91.48 29.78 -3.04
C MET A 1 -91.10 30.17 -4.45
N GLU A 2 -90.66 31.41 -4.67
CA GLU A 2 -90.09 31.82 -5.95
C GLU A 2 -88.81 31.01 -6.20
N ASP A 3 -88.62 30.51 -7.43
CA ASP A 3 -87.36 29.86 -7.79
C ASP A 3 -86.25 30.91 -7.75
N ILE A 4 -85.28 30.70 -6.86
CA ILE A 4 -84.14 31.59 -6.65
C ILE A 4 -83.22 31.61 -7.91
N ASN A 5 -83.36 30.64 -8.82
CA ASN A 5 -82.45 30.42 -9.95
C ASN A 5 -83.06 30.86 -11.29
N ILE A 6 -83.17 32.17 -11.51
CA ILE A 6 -83.91 32.73 -12.66
C ILE A 6 -83.00 32.97 -13.88
N LYS A 7 -81.67 32.95 -13.71
CA LYS A 7 -80.70 33.30 -14.76
C LYS A 7 -80.13 32.08 -15.48
N SER A 8 -80.01 32.16 -16.81
CA SER A 8 -79.41 31.12 -17.65
C SER A 8 -78.18 31.66 -18.40
N ILE A 9 -77.14 30.83 -18.51
CA ILE A 9 -75.88 31.16 -19.21
C ILE A 9 -75.77 30.23 -20.41
N ARG A 10 -75.55 30.81 -21.59
CA ARG A 10 -75.32 30.06 -22.83
C ARG A 10 -73.82 29.90 -23.06
N TYR A 11 -73.40 28.69 -23.41
CA TYR A 11 -72.02 28.36 -23.69
C TYR A 11 -71.94 27.27 -24.78
N PRO A 12 -70.81 27.12 -25.49
CA PRO A 12 -70.67 26.13 -26.57
C PRO A 12 -70.80 24.68 -26.10
N VAL A 13 -71.20 23.78 -27.00
CA VAL A 13 -71.34 22.34 -26.73
C VAL A 13 -70.04 21.73 -26.18
N ALA A 14 -68.88 22.13 -26.72
CA ALA A 14 -67.58 21.67 -26.24
C ALA A 14 -67.30 22.05 -24.77
N VAL A 15 -67.85 23.17 -24.29
CA VAL A 15 -67.75 23.57 -22.87
C VAL A 15 -68.71 22.75 -22.02
N ASP A 16 -69.88 22.39 -22.56
CA ASP A 16 -70.83 21.51 -21.88
C ASP A 16 -70.25 20.11 -21.61
N GLU A 17 -69.56 19.53 -22.58
CA GLU A 17 -68.88 18.24 -22.42
C GLU A 17 -67.81 18.28 -21.31
N LYS A 18 -67.02 19.37 -21.25
CA LYS A 18 -66.03 19.58 -20.18
C LYS A 18 -66.71 19.74 -18.82
N LEU A 19 -67.78 20.53 -18.76
CA LEU A 19 -68.56 20.75 -17.55
C LEU A 19 -69.19 19.45 -17.05
N GLU A 20 -69.66 18.58 -17.95
CA GLU A 20 -70.24 17.29 -17.60
C GLU A 20 -69.20 16.34 -17.00
N LYS A 21 -68.00 16.26 -17.60
CA LYS A 21 -66.88 15.48 -17.03
C LYS A 21 -66.48 15.98 -15.64
N LEU A 22 -66.36 17.29 -15.47
CA LEU A 22 -66.01 17.90 -14.18
C LEU A 22 -67.09 17.65 -13.13
N ARG A 23 -68.36 17.87 -13.50
CA ARG A 23 -69.50 17.62 -12.62
C ARG A 23 -69.52 16.19 -12.12
N LEU A 24 -69.35 15.21 -13.01
CA LEU A 24 -69.32 13.78 -12.66
C LEU A 24 -68.15 13.47 -11.74
N LYS A 25 -66.95 13.99 -12.02
CA LYS A 25 -65.75 13.80 -11.19
C LYS A 25 -65.96 14.29 -9.74
N PHE A 26 -66.70 15.38 -9.55
CA PHE A 26 -66.95 15.97 -8.23
C PHE A 26 -68.31 15.62 -7.62
N GLY A 27 -69.13 14.79 -8.29
CA GLY A 27 -70.41 14.31 -7.77
C GLY A 27 -71.48 15.38 -7.55
N ARG A 28 -71.49 16.46 -8.36
CA ARG A 28 -72.37 17.64 -8.16
C ARG A 28 -73.38 17.79 -9.30
N THR A 29 -74.27 18.77 -9.24
CA THR A 29 -75.06 19.21 -10.42
C THR A 29 -74.29 20.27 -11.21
N LYS A 30 -74.57 20.45 -12.52
CA LYS A 30 -73.88 21.45 -13.38
C LYS A 30 -73.98 22.84 -12.74
N ARG A 31 -75.18 23.15 -12.24
CA ARG A 31 -75.52 24.39 -11.52
C ARG A 31 -74.69 24.58 -10.26
N GLN A 32 -74.67 23.59 -9.36
CA GLN A 32 -73.91 23.69 -8.10
C GLN A 32 -72.40 23.84 -8.36
N PHE A 33 -71.87 23.10 -9.34
CA PHE A 33 -70.47 23.21 -9.72
C PHE A 33 -70.14 24.61 -10.25
N PHE A 34 -71.00 25.16 -11.11
CA PHE A 34 -70.83 26.52 -11.63
C PHE A 34 -70.86 27.58 -10.53
N MET A 35 -71.84 27.54 -9.62
CA MET A 35 -71.92 28.50 -8.51
C MET A 35 -70.65 28.49 -7.65
N GLN A 36 -70.16 27.29 -7.31
CA GLN A 36 -68.92 27.14 -6.52
C GLN A 36 -67.68 27.60 -7.28
N MET A 37 -67.64 27.40 -8.60
CA MET A 37 -66.55 27.90 -9.44
C MET A 37 -66.53 29.43 -9.44
N VAL A 38 -67.69 30.09 -9.58
CA VAL A 38 -67.79 31.55 -9.49
C VAL A 38 -67.36 32.04 -8.11
N ASP A 39 -67.85 31.42 -7.03
CA ASP A 39 -67.45 31.77 -5.66
C ASP A 39 -65.94 31.58 -5.43
N TYR A 40 -65.36 30.52 -5.99
CA TYR A 40 -63.93 30.22 -5.87
C TYR A 40 -63.08 31.31 -6.54
N PHE A 41 -63.37 31.68 -7.79
CA PHE A 41 -62.63 32.75 -8.47
C PHE A 41 -62.87 34.11 -7.82
N TYR A 42 -64.10 34.37 -7.37
CA TYR A 42 -64.43 35.62 -6.69
C TYR A 42 -63.67 35.79 -5.35
N LYS A 43 -63.50 34.71 -4.58
CA LYS A 43 -62.75 34.71 -3.30
C LYS A 43 -61.24 34.68 -3.51
N SER A 44 -60.75 33.86 -4.43
CA SER A 44 -59.31 33.70 -4.68
C SER A 44 -58.70 34.86 -5.46
N LYS A 45 -59.53 35.71 -6.09
CA LYS A 45 -59.12 36.83 -6.96
C LYS A 45 -58.20 36.40 -8.12
N LYS A 46 -58.17 35.10 -8.42
CA LYS A 46 -57.42 34.53 -9.55
C LYS A 46 -58.15 34.84 -10.85
N ASP A 47 -57.39 35.13 -11.90
CA ASP A 47 -57.94 35.25 -13.24
C ASP A 47 -58.22 33.84 -13.80
N PRO A 48 -59.48 33.49 -14.15
CA PRO A 48 -59.80 32.19 -14.75
C PRO A 48 -59.14 31.98 -16.12
N ALA A 49 -58.60 33.02 -16.76
CA ALA A 49 -57.82 32.93 -17.99
C ALA A 49 -56.32 32.65 -17.74
N ASP A 50 -55.82 32.85 -16.52
CA ASP A 50 -54.40 32.70 -16.18
C ASP A 50 -54.05 31.25 -15.79
N LEU A 51 -53.87 30.42 -16.83
CA LEU A 51 -53.40 29.03 -16.69
C LEU A 51 -51.88 28.93 -16.47
N ASN A 52 -51.13 30.02 -16.69
CA ASN A 52 -49.67 29.97 -16.71
C ASN A 52 -49.08 29.78 -15.31
N ASP A 53 -49.69 30.37 -14.28
CA ASP A 53 -49.21 30.33 -12.90
C ASP A 53 -49.21 28.92 -12.29
N GLU A 54 -50.27 28.14 -12.52
CA GLU A 54 -50.38 26.77 -11.99
C GLU A 54 -49.47 25.80 -12.77
N ILE A 55 -49.31 26.01 -14.08
CA ILE A 55 -48.37 25.24 -14.91
C ILE A 55 -46.93 25.53 -14.48
N LEU A 56 -46.59 26.80 -14.25
CA LEU A 56 -45.26 27.21 -13.80
C LEU A 56 -44.92 26.59 -12.45
N LYS A 57 -45.83 26.65 -11.46
CA LYS A 57 -45.62 26.02 -10.14
C LYS A 57 -45.40 24.51 -10.25
N LYS A 58 -46.17 23.85 -11.12
CA LYS A 58 -46.04 22.42 -11.36
C LYS A 58 -44.69 22.08 -12.00
N GLU A 59 -44.26 22.84 -13.00
CA GLU A 59 -42.96 22.63 -13.65
C GLU A 59 -41.79 22.91 -12.71
N VAL A 60 -41.87 23.95 -11.86
CA VAL A 60 -40.86 24.22 -10.83
C VAL A 60 -40.80 23.08 -9.82
N ALA A 61 -41.94 22.61 -9.31
CA ALA A 61 -41.98 21.48 -8.38
C ALA A 61 -41.43 20.19 -9.00
N ASN A 62 -41.77 19.92 -10.27
CA ASN A 62 -41.22 18.80 -11.02
C ASN A 62 -39.70 18.94 -11.24
N GLY A 63 -39.22 20.15 -11.56
CA GLY A 63 -37.80 20.45 -11.71
C GLY A 63 -37.02 20.20 -10.44
N ILE A 64 -37.50 20.72 -9.30
CA ILE A 64 -36.90 20.49 -7.98
C ILE A 64 -36.85 18.99 -7.67
N SER A 65 -37.95 18.28 -7.94
CA SER A 65 -38.02 16.83 -7.70
C SER A 65 -36.99 16.06 -8.52
N ARG A 66 -36.81 16.42 -9.81
CA ARG A 66 -35.78 15.82 -10.68
C ARG A 66 -34.37 16.09 -10.16
N ILE A 67 -34.08 17.32 -9.72
CA ILE A 67 -32.78 17.68 -9.15
C ILE A 67 -32.48 16.86 -7.90
N ILE A 68 -33.45 16.76 -6.98
CA ILE A 68 -33.28 15.97 -5.75
C ILE A 68 -33.01 14.50 -6.09
N SER A 69 -33.80 13.90 -6.98
CA SER A 69 -33.58 12.51 -7.40
C SER A 69 -32.22 12.30 -8.06
N PHE A 70 -31.75 13.28 -8.83
CA PHE A 70 -30.42 13.24 -9.44
C PHE A 70 -29.31 13.29 -8.38
N ILE A 71 -29.41 14.18 -7.38
CA ILE A 71 -28.45 14.27 -6.28
C ILE A 71 -28.42 12.98 -5.46
N GLN A 72 -29.58 12.44 -5.09
CA GLN A 72 -29.68 11.16 -4.37
C GLN A 72 -29.03 10.02 -5.15
N ARG A 73 -29.20 10.01 -6.48
CA ARG A 73 -28.56 9.04 -7.34
C ARG A 73 -27.04 9.21 -7.40
N GLN A 74 -26.54 10.45 -7.51
CA GLN A 74 -25.11 10.72 -7.43
C GLN A 74 -24.50 10.29 -6.09
N GLU A 75 -25.23 10.52 -4.99
CA GLU A 75 -24.80 10.10 -3.66
C GLU A 75 -24.68 8.58 -3.56
N SER A 76 -25.73 7.87 -3.98
CA SER A 76 -25.79 6.41 -3.99
C SER A 76 -24.75 5.78 -4.93
N ASP A 77 -24.69 6.25 -6.17
CA ASP A 77 -23.93 5.59 -7.23
C ASP A 77 -22.45 5.98 -7.20
N PHE A 78 -22.08 7.11 -6.59
CA PHE A 78 -20.71 7.63 -6.64
C PHE A 78 -20.14 8.05 -5.29
N LEU A 79 -20.81 8.92 -4.53
CA LEU A 79 -20.21 9.49 -3.31
C LEU A 79 -20.04 8.46 -2.18
N LEU A 80 -21.03 7.61 -1.94
CA LEU A 80 -20.93 6.54 -0.93
C LEU A 80 -19.89 5.47 -1.29
N PRO A 81 -19.85 4.94 -2.53
CA PRO A 81 -18.79 4.03 -2.95
C PRO A 81 -17.39 4.62 -2.81
N THR A 82 -17.19 5.86 -3.29
CA THR A 82 -15.87 6.52 -3.22
C THR A 82 -15.39 6.72 -1.79
N LEU A 83 -16.27 7.13 -0.87
CA LEU A 83 -15.94 7.24 0.55
C LEU A 83 -15.57 5.87 1.15
N THR A 84 -16.31 4.83 0.79
CA THR A 84 -16.07 3.46 1.25
C THR A 84 -14.72 2.95 0.76
N ASP A 85 -14.40 3.15 -0.51
CA ASP A 85 -13.16 2.70 -1.11
C ASP A 85 -11.95 3.50 -0.59
N LEU A 86 -12.12 4.80 -0.31
CA LEU A 86 -11.11 5.59 0.39
C LEU A 86 -10.82 5.02 1.79
N GLY A 87 -11.86 4.63 2.55
CA GLY A 87 -11.70 3.98 3.85
C GLY A 87 -10.92 2.65 3.77
N LYS A 88 -11.20 1.83 2.76
CA LYS A 88 -10.43 0.60 2.49
C LYS A 88 -8.97 0.92 2.15
N LEU A 89 -8.73 1.93 1.30
CA LEU A 89 -7.39 2.34 0.91
C LEU A 89 -6.55 2.79 2.11
N ILE A 90 -7.14 3.58 3.02
CA ILE A 90 -6.47 3.99 4.26
C ILE A 90 -6.12 2.77 5.12
N THR A 91 -7.03 1.80 5.22
CA THR A 91 -6.79 0.56 5.98
C THR A 91 -5.63 -0.24 5.40
N VAL A 92 -5.60 -0.40 4.07
CA VAL A 92 -4.52 -1.07 3.34
C VAL A 92 -3.20 -0.31 3.51
N ALA A 93 -3.20 1.01 3.32
CA ALA A 93 -2.00 1.83 3.49
C ALA A 93 -1.40 1.68 4.90
N ASN A 94 -2.22 1.74 5.94
CA ASN A 94 -1.78 1.55 7.32
C ASN A 94 -1.19 0.15 7.56
N ALA A 95 -1.75 -0.89 6.94
CA ALA A 95 -1.19 -2.23 7.01
C ALA A 95 0.18 -2.30 6.31
N HIS A 96 0.29 -1.72 5.11
CA HIS A 96 1.55 -1.64 4.37
C HIS A 96 2.64 -0.88 5.14
N THR A 97 2.31 0.22 5.79
CA THR A 97 3.26 0.98 6.63
C THR A 97 3.90 0.09 7.69
N LYS A 98 3.10 -0.73 8.40
CA LYS A 98 3.63 -1.68 9.40
C LYS A 98 4.56 -2.73 8.79
N TYR A 99 4.23 -3.23 7.60
CA TYR A 99 5.11 -4.17 6.89
C TYR A 99 6.42 -3.50 6.47
N PHE A 100 6.37 -2.26 5.97
CA PHE A 100 7.57 -1.53 5.58
C PHE A 100 8.47 -1.19 6.79
N GLU A 101 7.88 -0.85 7.93
CA GLU A 101 8.63 -0.66 9.18
C GLU A 101 9.33 -1.96 9.61
N ALA A 102 8.63 -3.09 9.57
CA ALA A 102 9.21 -4.39 9.91
C ALA A 102 10.34 -4.80 8.94
N LEU A 103 10.14 -4.58 7.63
CA LEU A 103 11.18 -4.81 6.62
C LEU A 103 12.39 -3.90 6.83
N GLY A 104 12.17 -2.63 7.17
CA GLY A 104 13.24 -1.70 7.50
C GLY A 104 14.06 -2.15 8.71
N GLN A 105 13.39 -2.60 9.78
CA GLN A 105 14.07 -3.14 10.96
C GLN A 105 14.85 -4.42 10.63
N TYR A 106 14.27 -5.32 9.85
CA TYR A 106 14.93 -6.54 9.40
C TYR A 106 16.19 -6.22 8.58
N ALA A 107 16.10 -5.30 7.60
CA ALA A 107 17.22 -4.90 6.76
C ALA A 107 18.38 -4.31 7.59
N VAL A 108 18.09 -3.49 8.60
CA VAL A 108 19.11 -2.94 9.51
C VAL A 108 19.76 -4.06 10.34
N SER A 109 18.96 -5.01 10.83
CA SER A 109 19.49 -6.16 11.58
C SER A 109 20.35 -7.07 10.71
N ASP A 110 19.94 -7.31 9.47
CA ASP A 110 20.64 -8.15 8.51
C ASP A 110 21.98 -7.53 8.10
N ASP A 111 22.03 -6.22 7.82
CA ASP A 111 23.28 -5.51 7.55
C ASP A 111 24.26 -5.62 8.73
N LYS A 112 23.77 -5.46 9.98
CA LYS A 112 24.59 -5.62 11.18
C LYS A 112 25.13 -7.05 11.31
N GLN A 113 24.30 -8.06 11.07
CA GLN A 113 24.71 -9.46 11.12
C GLN A 113 25.74 -9.78 10.04
N THR A 114 25.51 -9.31 8.82
CA THR A 114 26.42 -9.48 7.68
C THR A 114 27.79 -8.86 7.96
N LYS A 115 27.83 -7.64 8.52
CA LYS A 115 29.07 -7.00 8.96
C LYS A 115 29.80 -7.81 10.03
N GLN A 116 29.08 -8.37 11.01
CA GLN A 116 29.68 -9.23 12.03
C GLN A 116 30.25 -10.52 11.44
N ILE A 117 29.54 -11.14 10.49
CA ILE A 117 30.02 -12.33 9.77
C ILE A 117 31.30 -12.00 9.01
N PHE A 118 31.34 -10.86 8.31
CA PHE A 118 32.52 -10.42 7.58
C PHE A 118 33.73 -10.23 8.51
N VAL A 119 33.54 -9.56 9.65
CA VAL A 119 34.60 -9.41 10.67
C VAL A 119 35.09 -10.77 11.14
N ARG A 120 34.18 -11.71 11.46
CA ARG A 120 34.55 -13.07 11.86
C ARG A 120 35.33 -13.80 10.77
N PHE A 121 34.93 -13.66 9.51
CA PHE A 121 35.64 -14.23 8.37
C PHE A 121 37.07 -13.69 8.28
N THR A 122 37.26 -12.37 8.36
CA THR A 122 38.61 -11.78 8.32
C THR A 122 39.50 -12.25 9.47
N THR A 123 38.96 -12.44 10.68
CA THR A 123 39.72 -13.02 11.79
C THR A 123 40.09 -14.48 11.55
N LEU A 124 39.19 -15.24 10.93
CA LEU A 124 39.40 -16.65 10.60
C LEU A 124 40.48 -16.78 9.51
N ASP A 125 40.41 -15.97 8.46
CA ASP A 125 41.43 -15.92 7.39
C ASP A 125 42.82 -15.62 7.96
N ASN A 126 42.90 -14.65 8.87
CA ASN A 126 44.16 -14.32 9.56
C ASN A 126 44.68 -15.48 10.43
N ALA A 127 43.79 -16.23 11.08
CA ALA A 127 44.18 -17.41 11.86
C ALA A 127 44.66 -18.57 10.97
N ILE A 128 44.01 -18.78 9.81
CA ILE A 128 44.45 -19.74 8.80
C ILE A 128 45.84 -19.37 8.29
N ALA A 129 46.06 -18.12 7.89
CA ALA A 129 47.34 -17.64 7.39
C ALA A 129 48.47 -17.84 8.43
N LYS A 130 48.21 -17.52 9.70
CA LYS A 130 49.16 -17.80 10.79
C LYS A 130 49.48 -19.28 10.94
N THR A 131 48.46 -20.13 10.83
CA THR A 131 48.61 -21.59 10.94
C THR A 131 49.43 -22.13 9.77
N GLN A 132 49.18 -21.68 8.55
CA GLN A 132 49.97 -22.04 7.36
C GLN A 132 51.43 -21.61 7.51
N ASN A 133 51.68 -20.35 7.89
CA ASN A 133 53.05 -19.87 8.13
C ASN A 133 53.78 -20.69 9.20
N HIS A 134 53.08 -21.09 10.26
CA HIS A 134 53.66 -21.95 11.29
C HIS A 134 53.98 -23.36 10.78
N LEU A 135 53.11 -23.95 9.96
CA LEU A 135 53.34 -25.24 9.32
C LEU A 135 54.54 -25.20 8.37
N GLU A 136 54.62 -24.16 7.53
CA GLU A 136 55.75 -23.95 6.62
C GLU A 136 57.06 -23.77 7.39
N SER A 137 57.06 -22.93 8.43
CA SER A 137 58.22 -22.71 9.29
C SER A 137 58.68 -24.01 9.97
N LYS A 138 57.73 -24.83 10.44
CA LYS A 138 58.02 -26.14 11.04
C LYS A 138 58.62 -27.11 10.02
N THR A 139 58.11 -27.15 8.80
CA THR A 139 58.65 -27.99 7.72
C THR A 139 60.07 -27.53 7.38
N ARG A 140 60.29 -26.23 7.19
CA ARG A 140 61.61 -25.66 6.94
C ARG A 140 62.60 -25.98 8.06
N LEU A 141 62.18 -25.87 9.31
CA LEU A 141 63.00 -26.20 10.49
C LEU A 141 63.41 -27.68 10.47
N LYS A 142 62.48 -28.59 10.14
CA LYS A 142 62.79 -30.02 10.00
C LYS A 142 63.78 -30.27 8.87
N ASP A 143 63.62 -29.63 7.72
CA ASP A 143 64.53 -29.81 6.58
C ASP A 143 65.93 -29.29 6.92
N GLN A 144 66.04 -28.11 7.54
CA GLN A 144 67.31 -27.56 7.99
C GLN A 144 68.00 -28.48 9.00
N PHE A 145 67.26 -29.01 9.98
CA PHE A 145 67.81 -29.92 10.96
C PHE A 145 68.25 -31.26 10.34
N SER A 146 67.45 -31.81 9.43
CA SER A 146 67.81 -33.03 8.67
C SER A 146 69.10 -32.82 7.88
N ASN A 147 69.26 -31.70 7.18
CA ASN A 147 70.47 -31.37 6.43
C ASN A 147 71.71 -31.29 7.34
N ILE A 148 71.58 -30.66 8.51
CA ILE A 148 72.67 -30.60 9.49
C ILE A 148 73.04 -32.01 9.98
N LEU A 149 72.04 -32.83 10.30
CA LEU A 149 72.25 -34.19 10.77
C LEU A 149 72.90 -35.07 9.70
N GLU A 150 72.44 -34.98 8.45
CA GLU A 150 72.98 -35.74 7.33
C GLU A 150 74.42 -35.30 7.02
N HIS A 151 74.70 -33.99 7.05
CA HIS A 151 76.06 -33.47 6.94
C HIS A 151 76.97 -34.01 8.06
N TYR A 152 76.46 -34.07 9.30
CA TYR A 152 77.18 -34.65 10.43
C TYR A 152 77.47 -36.14 10.22
N ILE A 153 76.47 -36.93 9.80
CA ILE A 153 76.60 -38.37 9.58
C ILE A 153 77.64 -38.65 8.50
N ILE A 154 77.52 -38.01 7.33
CA ILE A 154 78.44 -38.18 6.19
C ILE A 154 79.88 -37.85 6.60
N HIS A 155 80.08 -36.68 7.23
CA HIS A 155 81.43 -36.26 7.63
C HIS A 155 81.98 -37.17 8.73
N ARG A 156 81.17 -37.58 9.70
CA ARG A 156 81.59 -38.52 10.74
C ARG A 156 82.03 -39.86 10.15
N GLU A 157 81.27 -40.41 9.22
CA GLU A 157 81.59 -41.68 8.55
C GLU A 157 82.86 -41.56 7.69
N SER A 158 83.04 -40.43 7.00
CA SER A 158 84.22 -40.15 6.17
C SER A 158 85.53 -40.07 6.97
N LEU A 159 85.46 -39.76 8.27
CA LEU A 159 86.66 -39.53 9.08
C LEU A 159 87.36 -40.84 9.49
N GLY A 160 86.69 -42.00 9.46
CA GLY A 160 87.26 -43.31 9.81
C GLY A 160 87.88 -43.39 11.22
N TRP A 161 88.60 -44.47 11.54
CA TRP A 161 89.48 -44.55 12.73
C TRP A 161 90.92 -44.63 12.21
N PRO A 162 91.89 -43.77 12.61
CA PRO A 162 91.93 -42.84 13.73
C PRO A 162 91.83 -41.36 13.30
N VAL A 163 90.85 -40.62 13.82
CA VAL A 163 90.64 -39.19 13.50
C VAL A 163 91.44 -38.29 14.43
N SER A 164 92.10 -37.24 13.89
CA SER A 164 92.71 -36.19 14.70
C SER A 164 91.65 -35.37 15.45
N ASN A 165 91.93 -34.99 16.70
CA ASN A 165 91.00 -34.19 17.52
C ASN A 165 90.63 -32.85 16.85
N ALA A 166 91.55 -32.26 16.07
CA ALA A 166 91.29 -31.02 15.32
C ALA A 166 90.12 -31.13 14.34
N LYS A 167 90.02 -32.25 13.59
CA LYS A 167 88.90 -32.45 12.64
C LYS A 167 87.56 -32.70 13.34
N LYS A 168 87.58 -33.26 14.56
CA LYS A 168 86.37 -33.41 15.38
C LYS A 168 85.88 -32.07 15.91
N GLU A 169 86.79 -31.20 16.36
CA GLU A 169 86.46 -29.86 16.82
C GLU A 169 85.91 -28.98 15.70
N GLU A 170 86.49 -29.07 14.50
CA GLU A 170 86.02 -28.35 13.31
C GLU A 170 84.59 -28.76 12.92
N LEU A 171 84.31 -30.08 12.88
CA LEU A 171 82.96 -30.59 12.64
C LEU A 171 81.97 -30.13 13.71
N GLN A 172 82.35 -30.19 15.00
CA GLN A 172 81.49 -29.70 16.09
C GLN A 172 81.23 -28.19 15.98
N LYS A 173 82.23 -27.40 15.61
CA LYS A 173 82.09 -25.95 15.43
C LYS A 173 81.14 -25.63 14.27
N HIS A 174 81.29 -26.33 13.14
CA HIS A 174 80.40 -26.17 11.98
C HIS A 174 78.96 -26.50 12.34
N ILE A 175 78.70 -27.65 12.99
CA ILE A 175 77.34 -28.04 13.40
C ILE A 175 76.73 -27.04 14.38
N ARG A 176 77.50 -26.56 15.37
CA ARG A 176 77.02 -25.53 16.32
C ARG A 176 76.67 -24.21 15.62
N GLN A 177 77.51 -23.76 14.69
CA GLN A 177 77.22 -22.56 13.89
C GLN A 177 76.01 -22.76 12.96
N SER A 178 75.83 -23.94 12.37
CA SER A 178 74.64 -24.23 11.56
C SER A 178 73.36 -24.25 12.39
N LEU A 179 73.42 -24.72 13.65
CA LEU A 179 72.29 -24.70 14.59
C LEU A 179 71.95 -23.28 15.08
N GLU A 180 72.93 -22.39 15.23
CA GLU A 180 72.70 -20.98 15.57
C GLU A 180 72.02 -20.18 14.44
N ASN A 181 72.11 -20.67 13.20
CA ASN A 181 71.54 -20.02 12.00
C ASN A 181 70.16 -20.58 11.59
N ILE A 182 69.55 -21.40 12.45
CA ILE A 182 68.18 -21.94 12.30
C ILE A 182 67.21 -21.10 13.11
#